data_AF-A0A524QX49-F1
#
_entry.id   AF-A0A524QX49-F1
#
_cell.length_a   1.000
_cell.length_b   1.000
_cell.length_c   1.000
_cell.angle_alpha   90.00
_cell.angle_beta   90.00
_cell.angle_gamma   90.00
#
_symmetry.space_group_name_H-M   'P 1'
#
loop_
_entity.id
_entity.type
_entity.pdbx_description
1 polymer ?
#
loop_
_entity_poly.entity_id
_entity_poly.type
_entity_poly.pdbx_seq_one_letter_code
_entity_poly.pdbx_strand_id
1 'polypeptide(L)'
;MTTPYAAGTARRGCLIRRSHLSFAKYADAGRYHNDVRTIVYCNAYRRLAHKSQIIVKPIRDHFRSRLTHTEEVNQIAIAIGRDLELNLELIEAIAKAHDLGHTPFGHTGERALQGILKSELDTRFEFNKSFNLKKQPHLLRRIFHHSSNSARILVKHPELREVQRPVIQGVLHHSWSPWK
;
A
#
# COMPACT_ATOMS: atom_id res chain seq x y z
N MET A 1 -8.10 -41.04 -13.69
CA MET A 1 -8.66 -39.68 -13.48
C MET A 1 -7.70 -38.89 -12.61
N THR A 2 -6.80 -38.13 -13.24
CA THR A 2 -5.97 -37.08 -12.61
C THR A 2 -5.46 -36.22 -13.76
N THR A 3 -5.99 -35.02 -13.93
CA THR A 3 -5.37 -34.00 -14.79
C THR A 3 -4.59 -33.04 -13.90
N PRO A 4 -3.25 -33.01 -13.97
CA PRO A 4 -2.50 -31.84 -13.55
C PRO A 4 -2.30 -30.95 -14.77
N TYR A 5 -3.00 -29.82 -14.79
CA TYR A 5 -2.73 -28.70 -15.70
C TYR A 5 -1.37 -28.08 -15.36
N ALA A 6 -0.27 -28.75 -15.74
CA ALA A 6 1.06 -28.18 -15.72
C ALA A 6 2.05 -29.04 -16.54
N ALA A 7 1.97 -29.01 -17.87
CA ALA A 7 3.15 -29.13 -18.76
C ALA A 7 2.81 -29.01 -20.27
N GLY A 8 3.39 -27.99 -20.91
CA GLY A 8 3.85 -28.00 -22.32
C GLY A 8 2.82 -27.68 -23.41
N THR A 9 3.11 -26.96 -24.50
CA THR A 9 4.32 -26.31 -25.04
C THR A 9 3.90 -25.37 -26.20
N ALA A 10 4.81 -24.45 -26.56
CA ALA A 10 5.03 -23.89 -27.90
C ALA A 10 4.28 -22.62 -28.40
N ARG A 11 5.03 -21.51 -28.32
CA ARG A 11 5.40 -20.56 -29.40
C ARG A 11 4.29 -20.05 -30.35
N ARG A 12 4.13 -18.72 -30.35
CA ARG A 12 4.12 -17.91 -31.58
C ARG A 12 4.50 -16.44 -31.29
N GLY A 13 5.66 -16.04 -31.82
CA GLY A 13 5.89 -14.68 -32.35
C GLY A 13 6.22 -13.51 -31.41
N CYS A 14 7.37 -13.53 -30.72
CA CYS A 14 8.20 -12.33 -30.57
C CYS A 14 9.61 -12.77 -30.11
N LEU A 15 10.58 -12.71 -31.03
CA LEU A 15 12.00 -12.95 -30.75
C LEU A 15 12.59 -11.71 -30.06
N ILE A 16 12.24 -11.49 -28.79
CA ILE A 16 13.10 -10.67 -27.94
C ILE A 16 14.27 -11.57 -27.53
N ARG A 17 15.46 -11.27 -28.05
CA ARG A 17 16.72 -11.91 -27.68
C ARG A 17 16.80 -12.03 -26.16
N ARG A 18 16.64 -13.24 -25.63
CA ARG A 18 16.95 -13.62 -24.24
C ARG A 18 18.46 -13.67 -24.00
N SER A 19 19.18 -12.63 -24.39
CA SER A 19 20.59 -12.48 -24.05
C SER A 19 20.68 -11.62 -22.79
N HIS A 20 21.03 -12.27 -21.68
CA HIS A 20 21.54 -11.64 -20.44
C HIS A 20 20.52 -11.00 -19.50
N LEU A 21 19.48 -11.74 -19.11
CA LEU A 21 18.84 -11.49 -17.80
C LEU A 21 19.63 -12.29 -16.78
N SER A 22 20.50 -11.62 -16.03
CA SER A 22 21.35 -12.23 -15.00
C SER A 22 20.52 -13.02 -13.98
N PHE A 23 21.11 -14.06 -13.39
CA PHE A 23 20.51 -14.85 -12.31
C PHE A 23 19.98 -13.96 -11.16
N ALA A 24 20.57 -12.79 -10.95
CA ALA A 24 20.11 -11.76 -10.01
C ALA A 24 18.70 -11.22 -10.31
N LYS A 25 18.29 -11.08 -11.57
CA LYS A 25 16.94 -10.63 -11.93
C LYS A 25 15.86 -11.66 -11.57
N TYR A 26 16.16 -12.95 -11.63
CA TYR A 26 15.24 -14.00 -11.18
C TYR A 26 15.22 -14.17 -9.66
N ALA A 27 16.34 -13.91 -8.98
CA ALA A 27 16.42 -13.95 -7.52
C ALA A 27 15.55 -12.86 -6.86
N ASP A 28 15.50 -11.65 -7.44
CA ASP A 28 14.63 -10.57 -6.94
C ASP A 28 13.15 -10.75 -7.30
N ALA A 29 12.83 -11.41 -8.43
CA ALA A 29 11.45 -11.75 -8.79
C ALA A 29 10.79 -12.67 -7.74
N GLY A 30 11.56 -13.59 -7.14
CA GLY A 30 11.07 -14.43 -6.04
C GLY A 30 10.96 -13.71 -4.70
N ARG A 31 11.75 -12.65 -4.47
CA ARG A 31 11.84 -11.95 -3.19
C ARG A 31 10.53 -11.23 -2.84
N TYR A 32 9.98 -10.45 -3.77
CA TYR A 32 8.77 -9.65 -3.50
C TYR A 32 7.48 -10.44 -3.70
N HIS A 33 7.51 -11.57 -4.42
CA HIS A 33 6.35 -12.46 -4.54
C HIS A 33 5.85 -12.97 -3.17
N ASN A 34 6.78 -13.24 -2.24
CA ASN A 34 6.44 -13.58 -0.87
C ASN A 34 5.78 -12.42 -0.11
N ASP A 35 6.22 -11.19 -0.34
CA ASP A 35 5.60 -10.00 0.25
C ASP A 35 4.17 -9.83 -0.26
N VAL A 36 3.94 -9.94 -1.58
CA VAL A 36 2.60 -9.92 -2.20
C VAL A 36 1.69 -10.94 -1.53
N ARG A 37 2.13 -12.19 -1.45
CA ARG A 37 1.38 -13.28 -0.82
C ARG A 37 1.04 -12.92 0.63
N THR A 38 2.02 -12.53 1.41
CA THR A 38 1.85 -12.22 2.84
C THR A 38 0.88 -11.05 3.05
N ILE A 39 0.99 -9.99 2.24
CA ILE A 39 0.08 -8.84 2.26
C ILE A 39 -1.35 -9.25 1.95
N VAL A 40 -1.59 -10.02 0.87
CA VAL A 40 -2.93 -10.44 0.47
C VAL A 40 -3.62 -11.29 1.54
N TYR A 41 -2.87 -12.17 2.23
CA TYR A 41 -3.44 -13.06 3.24
C TYR A 41 -3.50 -12.47 4.65
N CYS A 42 -3.01 -11.25 4.87
CA CYS A 42 -3.06 -10.63 6.18
C CYS A 42 -4.48 -10.12 6.53
N ASN A 43 -4.77 -10.10 7.83
CA ASN A 43 -6.05 -9.60 8.34
C ASN A 43 -6.27 -8.11 8.06
N ALA A 44 -5.20 -7.32 8.00
CA ALA A 44 -5.30 -5.89 7.66
C ALA A 44 -5.81 -5.66 6.23
N TYR A 45 -5.39 -6.49 5.27
CA TYR A 45 -5.85 -6.43 3.88
C TYR A 45 -7.30 -6.89 3.74
N ARG A 46 -7.70 -7.96 4.42
CA ARG A 46 -9.11 -8.41 4.47
C ARG A 46 -10.06 -7.33 4.99
N ARG A 47 -9.64 -6.55 5.99
CA ARG A 47 -10.44 -5.44 6.53
C ARG A 47 -10.73 -4.34 5.51
N LEU A 48 -9.99 -4.23 4.41
CA LEU A 48 -10.28 -3.26 3.34
C LEU A 48 -11.63 -3.53 2.66
N ALA A 49 -12.10 -4.78 2.64
CA ALA A 49 -13.41 -5.13 2.08
C ALA A 49 -14.56 -4.38 2.79
N HIS A 50 -14.40 -4.13 4.09
CA HIS A 50 -15.40 -3.48 4.93
C HIS A 50 -15.15 -1.98 5.11
N LYS A 51 -14.19 -1.39 4.38
CA LYS A 51 -13.97 0.06 4.37
C LYS A 51 -14.55 0.65 3.08
N SER A 52 -15.51 1.55 3.20
CA SER A 52 -16.12 2.24 2.07
C SER A 52 -15.16 3.24 1.41
N GLN A 53 -15.15 3.30 0.08
CA GLN A 53 -14.52 4.39 -0.67
C GLN A 53 -15.55 5.53 -0.85
N ILE A 54 -15.58 6.49 0.08
CA ILE A 54 -16.24 7.82 0.04
C ILE A 54 -17.75 7.91 -0.32
N ILE A 55 -18.43 6.87 -0.79
CA ILE A 55 -19.85 6.93 -1.17
C ILE A 55 -20.73 6.35 -0.04
N VAL A 56 -21.57 7.21 0.55
CA VAL A 56 -22.48 6.89 1.67
C VAL A 56 -23.95 6.78 1.19
N LYS A 57 -24.24 6.67 -0.12
CA LYS A 57 -25.62 6.65 -0.63
C LYS A 57 -25.94 5.40 -1.46
N PRO A 58 -26.93 4.57 -1.04
CA PRO A 58 -27.27 3.31 -1.69
C PRO A 58 -28.15 3.51 -2.94
N ILE A 59 -27.71 4.29 -3.92
CA ILE A 59 -28.52 4.55 -5.13
C ILE A 59 -28.15 3.58 -6.28
N ARG A 60 -27.02 2.86 -6.19
CA ARG A 60 -26.54 1.95 -7.24
C ARG A 60 -25.83 0.74 -6.68
N ASP A 61 -26.14 -0.45 -7.17
CA ASP A 61 -25.69 -1.75 -6.62
C ASP A 61 -24.17 -2.03 -6.69
N HIS A 62 -23.40 -1.15 -7.34
CA HIS A 62 -21.96 -1.30 -7.56
C HIS A 62 -21.14 -0.34 -6.68
N PHE A 63 -21.08 -0.62 -5.38
CA PHE A 63 -20.23 0.14 -4.45
C PHE A 63 -18.77 -0.30 -4.52
N ARG A 64 -17.86 0.66 -4.57
CA ARG A 64 -16.42 0.41 -4.43
C ARG A 64 -16.06 0.40 -2.93
N SER A 65 -15.43 -0.69 -2.51
CA SER A 65 -14.70 -0.75 -1.24
C SER A 65 -13.27 -0.28 -1.45
N ARG A 66 -12.54 -0.08 -0.34
CA ARG A 66 -11.09 0.12 -0.40
C ARG A 66 -10.37 -1.08 -1.00
N LEU A 67 -10.89 -2.29 -0.79
CA LEU A 67 -10.31 -3.49 -1.39
C LEU A 67 -10.41 -3.45 -2.92
N THR A 68 -11.59 -3.14 -3.46
CA THR A 68 -11.77 -3.05 -4.92
C THR A 68 -10.93 -1.92 -5.52
N HIS A 69 -10.86 -0.77 -4.85
CA HIS A 69 -9.98 0.32 -5.25
C HIS A 69 -8.51 -0.11 -5.30
N THR A 70 -8.02 -0.78 -4.25
CA THR A 70 -6.66 -1.29 -4.18
C THR A 70 -6.36 -2.26 -5.32
N GLU A 71 -7.32 -3.12 -5.70
CA GLU A 71 -7.12 -4.06 -6.80
C GLU A 71 -7.12 -3.37 -8.18
N GLU A 72 -7.90 -2.32 -8.36
CA GLU A 72 -7.85 -1.50 -9.59
C GLU A 72 -6.53 -0.75 -9.73
N VAL A 73 -6.07 -0.13 -8.64
CA VAL A 73 -4.76 0.53 -8.58
C VAL A 73 -3.65 -0.47 -8.88
N ASN A 74 -3.74 -1.69 -8.34
CA ASN A 74 -2.79 -2.77 -8.60
C ASN A 74 -2.72 -3.10 -10.10
N GLN A 75 -3.87 -3.31 -10.75
CA GLN A 75 -3.90 -3.64 -12.18
C GLN A 75 -3.32 -2.52 -13.05
N ILE A 76 -3.64 -1.26 -12.75
CA ILE A 76 -3.08 -0.10 -13.46
C ILE A 76 -1.57 0.00 -13.23
N ALA A 77 -1.12 -0.18 -11.98
CA ALA A 77 0.30 -0.10 -11.63
C ALA A 77 1.13 -1.20 -12.33
N ILE A 78 0.62 -2.43 -12.39
CA ILE A 78 1.27 -3.53 -13.11
C ILE A 78 1.33 -3.25 -14.61
N ALA A 79 0.25 -2.71 -15.21
CA ALA A 79 0.23 -2.36 -16.63
C ALA A 79 1.31 -1.31 -16.96
N ILE A 80 1.36 -0.23 -16.17
CA ILE A 80 2.39 0.83 -16.32
C ILE A 80 3.80 0.24 -16.09
N GLY A 81 3.97 -0.55 -15.03
CA GLY A 81 5.25 -1.15 -14.68
C GLY A 81 5.77 -2.09 -15.77
N ARG A 82 4.86 -2.79 -16.46
CA ARG A 82 5.20 -3.71 -17.55
C ARG A 82 5.72 -2.94 -18.77
N ASP A 83 5.04 -1.87 -19.15
CA ASP A 83 5.44 -1.03 -20.29
C ASP A 83 6.77 -0.30 -20.04
N LEU A 84 7.11 -0.06 -18.77
CA LEU A 84 8.37 0.56 -18.34
C LEU A 84 9.48 -0.45 -17.97
N GLU A 85 9.25 -1.75 -18.15
CA GLU A 85 10.19 -2.83 -17.80
C GLU A 85 10.68 -2.80 -16.33
N LEU A 86 9.81 -2.40 -15.40
CA LEU A 86 10.09 -2.33 -13.96
C LEU A 86 9.85 -3.67 -13.25
N ASN A 87 10.26 -3.75 -11.98
CA ASN A 87 10.01 -4.91 -11.14
C ASN A 87 8.52 -4.99 -10.77
N LEU A 88 7.78 -5.91 -11.39
CA LEU A 88 6.32 -6.02 -11.26
C LEU A 88 5.90 -6.51 -9.89
N GLU A 89 6.64 -7.43 -9.28
CA GLU A 89 6.32 -8.00 -7.97
C GLU A 89 6.48 -6.95 -6.86
N LEU A 90 7.49 -6.10 -6.95
CA LEU A 90 7.68 -4.95 -6.06
C LEU A 90 6.52 -3.94 -6.23
N ILE A 91 6.16 -3.62 -7.47
CA ILE A 91 5.05 -2.72 -7.79
C ILE A 91 3.74 -3.27 -7.21
N GLU A 92 3.46 -4.56 -7.42
CA GLU A 92 2.28 -5.23 -6.91
C GLU A 92 2.24 -5.23 -5.38
N ALA A 93 3.36 -5.53 -4.71
CA ALA A 93 3.44 -5.51 -3.26
C ALA A 93 3.14 -4.11 -2.69
N ILE A 94 3.72 -3.06 -3.29
CA ILE A 94 3.47 -1.67 -2.90
C ILE A 94 2.01 -1.29 -3.15
N ALA A 95 1.49 -1.59 -4.34
CA ALA A 95 0.12 -1.25 -4.73
C ALA A 95 -0.90 -1.94 -3.82
N LYS A 96 -0.71 -3.21 -3.44
CA LYS A 96 -1.61 -3.91 -2.52
C LYS A 96 -1.52 -3.40 -1.08
N ALA A 97 -0.35 -2.93 -0.65
CA ALA A 97 -0.15 -2.45 0.71
C ALA A 97 -0.45 -0.95 0.93
N HIS A 98 -0.58 -0.14 -0.14
CA HIS A 98 -0.64 1.33 -0.04
C HIS A 98 -1.78 1.81 0.88
N ASP A 99 -2.93 1.14 0.82
CA ASP A 99 -4.16 1.57 1.48
C ASP A 99 -4.46 0.89 2.83
N LEU A 100 -3.56 0.01 3.32
CA LEU A 100 -3.76 -0.76 4.57
C LEU A 100 -4.08 0.13 5.78
N GLY A 101 -3.33 1.23 5.91
CA GLY A 101 -3.37 2.18 6.99
C GLY A 101 -4.49 3.20 6.90
N HIS A 102 -5.36 3.14 5.89
CA HIS A 102 -6.38 4.15 5.75
C HIS A 102 -7.46 4.02 6.83
N THR A 103 -7.82 5.16 7.39
CA THR A 103 -8.91 5.33 8.36
C THR A 103 -10.28 4.95 7.79
N PRO A 104 -11.23 4.55 8.67
CA PRO A 104 -12.66 4.60 8.35
C PRO A 104 -13.03 6.00 7.81
N PHE A 105 -14.00 6.08 6.90
CA PHE A 105 -14.45 7.33 6.26
C PHE A 105 -13.36 8.12 5.49
N GLY A 106 -12.24 7.48 5.20
CA GLY A 106 -11.19 8.06 4.37
C GLY A 106 -10.60 9.35 4.92
N HIS A 107 -10.36 10.33 4.04
CA HIS A 107 -9.74 11.60 4.42
C HIS A 107 -10.53 12.35 5.49
N THR A 108 -11.85 12.14 5.58
CA THR A 108 -12.67 12.72 6.64
C THR A 108 -12.28 12.15 8.01
N GLY A 109 -12.09 10.83 8.10
CA GLY A 109 -11.60 10.19 9.32
C GLY A 109 -10.16 10.60 9.66
N GLU A 110 -9.31 10.78 8.65
CA GLU A 110 -7.94 11.28 8.84
C GLU A 110 -7.95 12.71 9.42
N ARG A 111 -8.76 13.62 8.87
CA ARG A 111 -8.91 14.99 9.39
C ARG A 111 -9.49 15.00 10.80
N ALA A 112 -10.49 14.15 11.09
CA ALA A 112 -11.08 14.04 12.41
C ALA A 112 -10.04 13.58 13.45
N LEU A 113 -9.24 12.55 13.14
CA LEU A 113 -8.16 12.10 14.02
C LEU A 113 -7.09 13.17 14.21
N GLN A 114 -6.69 13.87 13.14
CA GLN A 114 -5.74 14.97 13.25
C GLN A 114 -6.29 16.09 14.16
N GLY A 115 -7.58 16.40 14.08
CA GLY A 115 -8.23 17.38 14.96
C GLY A 115 -8.18 16.97 16.44
N ILE A 116 -8.56 15.73 16.74
CA ILE A 116 -8.54 15.19 18.11
C ILE A 116 -7.11 15.16 18.65
N LEU A 117 -6.16 14.59 17.90
CA LEU A 117 -4.77 14.51 18.32
C LEU A 117 -4.16 15.90 18.52
N LYS A 118 -4.51 16.87 17.68
CA LYS A 118 -4.06 18.26 17.89
C LYS A 118 -4.61 18.83 19.21
N SER A 119 -5.89 18.62 19.52
CA SER A 119 -6.47 19.07 20.79
C SER A 119 -5.89 18.34 22.02
N GLU A 120 -5.60 17.05 21.94
CA GLU A 120 -4.99 16.28 23.02
C GLU A 120 -3.51 16.63 23.22
N LEU A 121 -2.78 16.87 22.14
CA LEU A 121 -1.39 17.30 22.22
C LEU A 121 -1.29 18.73 22.75
N ASP A 122 -2.18 19.64 22.34
CA ASP A 122 -2.26 21.00 22.91
C ASP A 122 -2.57 20.95 24.43
N THR A 123 -3.36 19.98 24.92
CA THR A 123 -3.69 19.86 26.35
C THR A 123 -2.65 19.11 27.19
N ARG A 124 -1.96 18.09 26.63
CA ARG A 124 -0.95 17.29 27.37
C ARG A 124 0.47 17.86 27.29
N PHE A 125 0.83 18.58 26.22
CA PHE A 125 2.17 19.17 26.09
C PHE A 125 2.30 20.55 26.75
N GLU A 126 1.23 21.19 27.19
CA GLU A 126 1.34 22.39 28.05
C GLU A 126 2.04 22.09 29.39
N PHE A 127 2.07 20.82 29.83
CA PHE A 127 2.87 20.38 30.99
C PHE A 127 4.37 20.22 30.71
N ASN A 128 4.78 20.06 29.45
CA ASN A 128 6.18 19.91 29.05
C ASN A 128 6.58 21.10 28.17
N LYS A 129 7.08 22.18 28.81
CA LYS A 129 7.52 23.46 28.19
C LYS A 129 8.53 23.33 27.04
N SER A 130 9.02 22.14 26.72
CA SER A 130 10.06 21.91 25.71
C SER A 130 9.52 21.61 24.30
N PHE A 131 8.22 21.34 24.12
CA PHE A 131 7.66 21.00 22.78
C PHE A 131 6.45 21.86 22.43
N ASN A 132 6.67 22.96 21.72
CA ASN A 132 5.61 23.89 21.31
C ASN A 132 5.15 23.61 19.87
N LEU A 133 4.07 22.83 19.72
CA LEU A 133 3.47 22.46 18.44
C LEU A 133 2.95 23.65 17.63
N LYS A 134 2.61 24.78 18.28
CA LYS A 134 2.21 26.02 17.58
C LYS A 134 3.36 26.63 16.76
N LYS A 135 4.63 26.35 17.12
CA LYS A 135 5.81 26.83 16.38
C LYS A 135 6.18 25.97 15.16
N GLN A 136 5.62 24.77 15.02
CA GLN A 136 5.96 23.84 13.93
C GLN A 136 4.70 23.28 13.23
N PRO A 137 4.01 24.10 12.41
CA PRO A 137 2.78 23.70 11.73
C PRO A 137 2.97 22.53 10.73
N HIS A 138 4.19 22.31 10.25
CA HIS A 138 4.53 21.17 9.39
C HIS A 138 4.48 19.81 10.12
N LEU A 139 4.73 19.78 11.44
CA LEU A 139 4.57 18.58 12.26
C LEU A 139 3.09 18.25 12.51
N LEU A 140 2.23 19.28 12.60
CA LEU A 140 0.77 19.09 12.72
C LEU A 140 0.18 18.37 11.50
N ARG A 141 0.68 18.70 10.29
CA ARG A 141 0.30 18.04 9.02
C ARG A 141 0.75 16.57 8.95
N ARG A 142 1.61 16.12 9.88
CA ARG A 142 2.22 14.78 9.94
C ARG A 142 1.69 13.91 11.09
N ILE A 143 0.77 14.40 11.91
CA ILE A 143 0.30 13.70 13.12
C ILE A 143 -0.29 12.33 12.78
N PHE A 144 -1.17 12.26 11.78
CA PHE A 144 -1.70 11.01 11.27
C PHE A 144 -1.85 11.12 9.76
N HIS A 145 -1.14 10.27 9.01
CA HIS A 145 -1.27 10.14 7.56
C HIS A 145 -1.44 8.66 7.22
N HIS A 146 -2.34 8.33 6.29
CA HIS A 146 -2.64 6.93 5.95
C HIS A 146 -1.40 6.18 5.48
N SER A 147 -0.53 6.78 4.65
CA SER A 147 0.70 6.14 4.18
C SER A 147 1.67 5.78 5.33
N SER A 148 1.86 6.69 6.29
CA SER A 148 2.66 6.43 7.50
C SER A 148 2.04 5.34 8.35
N ASN A 149 0.70 5.30 8.44
CA ASN A 149 0.00 4.24 9.16
C ASN A 149 0.07 2.89 8.41
N SER A 150 0.06 2.88 7.08
CA SER A 150 0.26 1.68 6.26
C SER A 150 1.66 1.10 6.52
N ALA A 151 2.69 1.95 6.47
CA ALA A 151 4.05 1.55 6.83
C ALA A 151 4.15 1.04 8.27
N ARG A 152 3.45 1.68 9.23
CA ARG A 152 3.38 1.20 10.62
C ARG A 152 2.75 -0.20 10.72
N ILE A 153 1.70 -0.49 9.96
CA ILE A 153 1.07 -1.81 9.91
C ILE A 153 2.06 -2.84 9.35
N LEU A 154 2.72 -2.53 8.24
CA LEU A 154 3.72 -3.42 7.64
C LEU A 154 4.84 -3.77 8.63
N VAL A 155 5.32 -2.79 9.41
CA VAL A 155 6.42 -3.01 10.37
C VAL A 155 5.96 -3.69 11.66
N LYS A 156 4.79 -3.34 12.20
CA LYS A 156 4.38 -3.76 13.55
C LYS A 156 3.49 -5.00 13.57
N HIS A 157 2.78 -5.30 12.49
CA HIS A 157 1.82 -6.39 12.47
C HIS A 157 2.55 -7.74 12.47
N PRO A 158 2.18 -8.71 13.34
CA PRO A 158 2.89 -9.98 13.46
C PRO A 158 2.93 -10.77 12.14
N GLU A 159 1.85 -10.71 11.35
CA GLU A 159 1.75 -11.38 10.05
C GLU A 159 2.63 -10.74 8.95
N LEU A 160 3.18 -9.53 9.15
CA LEU A 160 3.83 -8.73 8.10
C LEU A 160 5.31 -8.40 8.40
N ARG A 161 5.90 -8.98 9.46
CA ARG A 161 7.25 -8.60 9.93
C ARG A 161 8.37 -8.84 8.91
N GLU A 162 8.18 -9.79 8.02
CA GLU A 162 9.19 -10.20 7.02
C GLU A 162 9.11 -9.39 5.71
N VAL A 163 8.18 -8.43 5.62
CA VAL A 163 8.02 -7.60 4.41
C VAL A 163 9.31 -6.80 4.16
N GLN A 164 9.78 -6.84 2.92
CA GLN A 164 11.08 -6.24 2.58
C GLN A 164 11.05 -4.72 2.65
N ARG A 165 12.19 -4.12 3.04
CA ARG A 165 12.34 -2.66 3.20
C ARG A 165 11.94 -1.84 1.96
N PRO A 166 12.24 -2.26 0.71
CA PRO A 166 11.80 -1.54 -0.49
C PRO A 166 10.28 -1.39 -0.60
N VAL A 167 9.51 -2.42 -0.21
CA VAL A 167 8.04 -2.37 -0.19
C VAL A 167 7.56 -1.34 0.83
N ILE A 168 8.13 -1.36 2.04
CA ILE A 168 7.78 -0.41 3.11
C ILE A 168 8.07 1.03 2.68
N GLN A 169 9.23 1.26 2.03
CA GLN A 169 9.61 2.58 1.53
C GLN A 169 8.67 3.05 0.41
N GLY A 170 8.33 2.17 -0.54
CA GLY A 170 7.35 2.48 -1.59
C GLY A 170 6.00 2.89 -1.01
N VAL A 171 5.50 2.14 -0.02
CA VAL A 171 4.25 2.46 0.68
C VAL A 171 4.34 3.75 1.50
N LEU A 172 5.49 4.09 2.07
CA LEU A 172 5.65 5.34 2.81
C LEU A 172 5.56 6.56 1.88
N HIS A 173 6.14 6.47 0.67
CA HIS A 173 6.33 7.58 -0.24
C HIS A 173 5.33 7.67 -1.39
N HIS A 174 4.43 6.70 -1.59
CA HIS A 174 3.47 6.70 -2.72
C HIS A 174 2.55 7.94 -2.76
N SER A 175 2.26 8.53 -1.61
CA SER A 175 1.40 9.72 -1.49
C SER A 175 2.18 11.04 -1.54
N TRP A 176 3.51 10.99 -1.65
CA TRP A 176 4.36 12.16 -1.69
C TRP A 176 4.22 12.83 -3.07
N SER A 177 3.79 14.09 -3.06
CA SER A 177 3.77 14.93 -4.24
C SER A 177 4.80 16.04 -4.02
N PRO A 178 5.75 16.26 -4.95
CA PRO A 178 6.64 17.42 -4.91
C PRO A 178 5.88 18.75 -5.13
N TRP A 179 4.59 18.67 -5.48
CA TRP A 179 3.74 19.80 -5.88
C TRP A 179 2.71 20.22 -4.81
N LYS A 180 2.86 19.79 -3.55
CA LYS A 180 1.90 20.00 -2.44
C LYS A 180 2.44 20.81 -1.25
#